data_AF-A0A371J2P1-F1
#
_entry.id   AF-A0A371J2P1-F1
#
_cell.length_a   1.000
_cell.length_b   1.000
_cell.length_c   1.000
_cell.angle_alpha   90.00
_cell.angle_beta   90.00
_cell.angle_gamma   90.00
#
_symmetry.space_group_name_H-M   'P 1'
#
loop_
_entity.id
_entity.type
_entity.pdbx_description
1 polymer ?
#
loop_
_entity_poly.entity_id
_entity_poly.type
_entity_poly.pdbx_seq_one_letter_code
_entity_poly.pdbx_strand_id
1 'polypeptide(L)'
;MFKSIKFKLLGLMIPIFIIAFAILNIYSIHSSKNMMKQQIQDTMSSELAGQINSISKELKVISLVAESISDTISATYQNTSLSEYETMISNLIYNNDMVLGSGIWFEPYVYDSNEKYIGPYIYKDGTKAAITYEYSNEEYNYFEYDWYKQSLTSLDTKITDPYY
;
A
#
# COMPACT_ATOMS: atom_id res chain seq x y z
N MET A 1 -71.79 -14.15 30.19
CA MET A 1 -71.93 -13.34 31.41
C MET A 1 -70.75 -12.37 31.47
N PHE A 2 -70.90 -11.15 30.95
CA PHE A 2 -70.15 -9.93 31.32
C PHE A 2 -70.92 -8.73 30.72
N LYS A 3 -71.85 -8.14 31.50
CA LYS A 3 -72.66 -6.98 31.09
C LYS A 3 -72.13 -5.72 31.79
N SER A 4 -70.90 -5.31 31.47
CA SER A 4 -70.37 -4.00 31.87
C SER A 4 -69.84 -3.29 30.64
N ILE A 5 -70.29 -2.05 30.41
CA ILE A 5 -69.86 -1.19 29.28
C ILE A 5 -68.33 -1.12 29.21
N LYS A 6 -67.65 -1.15 30.36
CA LYS A 6 -66.18 -1.17 30.47
C LYS A 6 -65.54 -2.36 29.76
N PHE A 7 -66.15 -3.55 29.82
CA PHE A 7 -65.61 -4.76 29.20
C PHE A 7 -65.76 -4.76 27.67
N LYS A 8 -66.87 -4.24 27.16
CA LYS A 8 -67.06 -4.01 25.71
C LYS A 8 -66.08 -2.96 25.17
N LEU A 9 -65.84 -1.89 25.92
CA LEU A 9 -64.89 -0.84 25.55
C LEU A 9 -63.45 -1.37 25.52
N LEU A 10 -63.03 -2.13 26.56
CA LEU A 10 -61.72 -2.78 26.61
C LEU A 10 -61.52 -3.77 25.46
N GLY A 11 -62.52 -4.59 25.16
CA GLY A 11 -62.45 -5.58 24.08
C GLY A 11 -62.27 -4.97 22.68
N LEU A 12 -62.67 -3.72 22.46
CA LEU A 12 -62.49 -3.02 21.20
C LEU A 12 -61.14 -2.26 21.12
N MET A 13 -60.65 -1.73 22.23
CA MET A 13 -59.40 -0.95 22.26
C MET A 13 -58.14 -1.83 22.19
N ILE A 14 -58.11 -2.97 22.88
CA ILE A 14 -56.97 -3.90 22.89
C ILE A 14 -56.51 -4.31 21.48
N PRO A 15 -57.39 -4.80 20.57
CA PRO A 15 -56.96 -5.19 19.23
C PRO A 15 -56.44 -4.01 18.41
N ILE A 16 -56.97 -2.79 18.61
CA ILE A 16 -56.45 -1.57 17.95
C ILE A 16 -55.01 -1.28 18.41
N PHE A 17 -54.75 -1.37 19.72
CA PHE A 17 -53.39 -1.21 20.25
C PHE A 17 -52.42 -2.27 19.71
N ILE A 18 -52.86 -3.53 19.62
CA ILE A 18 -52.04 -4.62 19.06
C ILE A 18 -51.69 -4.31 17.60
N ILE A 19 -52.66 -3.88 16.79
CA ILE A 19 -52.43 -3.53 15.37
C ILE A 19 -51.47 -2.34 15.25
N ALA A 20 -51.69 -1.27 16.02
CA ALA A 20 -50.81 -0.11 16.01
C ALA A 20 -49.37 -0.48 16.43
N PHE A 21 -49.23 -1.31 17.46
CA PHE A 21 -47.93 -1.80 17.93
C PHE A 21 -47.24 -2.69 16.89
N ALA A 22 -47.99 -3.54 16.19
CA ALA A 22 -47.48 -4.37 15.11
C ALA A 22 -46.94 -3.53 13.95
N ILE A 23 -47.68 -2.48 13.54
CA ILE A 23 -47.25 -1.55 12.47
C ILE A 23 -45.96 -0.83 12.88
N LEU A 24 -45.90 -0.30 14.10
CA LEU A 24 -44.69 0.34 14.62
C LEU A 24 -43.49 -0.62 14.66
N ASN A 25 -43.70 -1.87 15.07
CA ASN A 25 -42.64 -2.88 15.07
C ASN A 25 -42.15 -3.20 13.66
N ILE A 26 -43.05 -3.37 12.69
CA ILE A 26 -42.66 -3.63 11.29
C ILE A 26 -41.85 -2.46 10.74
N TYR A 27 -42.32 -1.22 10.98
CA TYR A 27 -41.59 -0.01 10.60
C TYR A 27 -40.22 0.05 11.27
N SER A 28 -40.15 -0.19 12.58
CA SER A 28 -38.92 -0.21 13.35
C SER A 28 -37.94 -1.25 12.82
N ILE A 29 -38.39 -2.48 12.57
CA ILE A 29 -37.54 -3.54 11.98
C ILE A 29 -36.99 -3.13 10.62
N HIS A 30 -37.82 -2.53 9.76
CA HIS A 30 -37.37 -2.06 8.44
C HIS A 30 -36.34 -0.93 8.56
N SER A 31 -36.63 0.08 9.39
CA SER A 31 -35.73 1.20 9.65
C SER A 31 -34.40 0.72 10.24
N SER A 32 -34.43 -0.14 11.27
CA SER A 32 -33.23 -0.71 11.89
C SER A 32 -32.41 -1.54 10.91
N LYS A 33 -33.05 -2.33 10.04
CA LYS A 33 -32.34 -3.07 8.98
C LYS A 33 -31.63 -2.13 8.02
N ASN A 34 -32.26 -1.03 7.61
CA ASN A 34 -31.67 -0.07 6.70
C ASN A 34 -30.51 0.71 7.36
N MET A 35 -30.70 1.17 8.59
CA MET A 35 -29.64 1.82 9.37
C MET A 35 -28.45 0.89 9.58
N MET A 36 -28.68 -0.37 9.92
CA MET A 36 -27.61 -1.35 10.11
C MET A 36 -26.85 -1.64 8.81
N LYS A 37 -27.55 -1.76 7.67
CA LYS A 37 -26.90 -1.91 6.36
C LYS A 37 -26.04 -0.70 6.01
N GLN A 38 -26.56 0.51 6.24
CA GLN A 38 -25.81 1.74 5.99
C GLN A 38 -24.56 1.79 6.87
N GLN A 39 -24.70 1.52 8.16
CA GLN A 39 -23.57 1.49 9.08
C GLN A 39 -22.50 0.46 8.68
N ILE A 40 -22.91 -0.74 8.27
CA ILE A 40 -21.98 -1.75 7.75
C ILE A 40 -21.24 -1.22 6.51
N GLN A 41 -21.95 -0.60 5.57
CA GLN A 41 -21.34 -0.04 4.36
C GLN A 41 -20.36 1.10 4.69
N ASP A 42 -20.73 1.98 5.61
CA ASP A 42 -19.88 3.10 6.04
C ASP A 42 -18.63 2.58 6.76
N THR A 43 -18.78 1.60 7.65
CA THR A 43 -17.66 0.94 8.31
C THR A 43 -16.75 0.25 7.30
N MET A 44 -17.29 -0.55 6.36
CA MET A 44 -16.49 -1.21 5.32
C MET A 44 -15.72 -0.21 4.46
N SER A 45 -16.36 0.90 4.08
CA SER A 45 -15.74 1.95 3.28
C SER A 45 -14.62 2.66 4.06
N SER A 46 -14.85 2.94 5.35
CA SER A 46 -13.84 3.55 6.21
C SER A 46 -12.64 2.64 6.47
N GLU A 47 -12.86 1.35 6.69
CA GLU A 47 -11.79 0.37 6.87
C GLU A 47 -10.97 0.22 5.58
N LEU A 48 -11.63 0.13 4.42
CA LEU A 48 -10.95 0.08 3.12
C LEU A 48 -10.10 1.33 2.88
N ALA A 49 -10.66 2.52 3.14
CA ALA A 49 -9.90 3.77 3.04
C ALA A 49 -8.73 3.81 4.02
N GLY A 50 -8.90 3.30 5.24
CA GLY A 50 -7.83 3.15 6.23
C GLY A 50 -6.69 2.26 5.72
N GLN A 51 -7.01 1.11 5.13
CA GLN A 51 -6.01 0.20 4.57
C GLN A 51 -5.28 0.80 3.36
N ILE A 52 -6.00 1.44 2.44
CA ILE A 52 -5.40 2.15 1.30
C ILE A 52 -4.42 3.22 1.80
N ASN A 53 -4.81 4.00 2.81
CA ASN A 53 -3.95 5.02 3.40
C ASN A 53 -2.71 4.41 4.06
N SER A 54 -2.83 3.26 4.74
CA SER A 54 -1.69 2.58 5.35
C SER A 54 -0.67 2.16 4.29
N ILE A 55 -1.13 1.46 3.24
CA ILE A 55 -0.29 1.01 2.13
C ILE A 55 0.35 2.21 1.42
N SER A 56 -0.44 3.26 1.15
CA SER A 56 0.05 4.46 0.47
C SER A 56 1.13 5.17 1.28
N LYS A 57 0.98 5.22 2.61
CA LYS A 57 1.96 5.81 3.51
C LYS A 57 3.27 5.01 3.50
N GLU A 58 3.18 3.70 3.57
CA GLU A 58 4.34 2.81 3.51
C GLU A 58 5.10 2.95 2.19
N LEU A 59 4.39 2.92 1.06
CA LEU A 59 4.99 3.15 -0.26
C LEU A 59 5.64 4.53 -0.35
N LYS A 60 4.99 5.58 0.19
CA LYS A 60 5.56 6.93 0.18
C LYS A 60 6.84 7.02 1.01
N VAL A 61 6.92 6.34 2.15
CA VAL A 61 8.15 6.27 2.96
C VAL A 61 9.27 5.62 2.14
N ILE A 62 9.00 4.51 1.45
CA ILE A 62 9.99 3.85 0.60
C ILE A 62 10.43 4.77 -0.55
N SER A 63 9.50 5.47 -1.20
CA SER A 63 9.84 6.44 -2.26
C SER A 63 10.75 7.56 -1.77
N LEU A 64 10.47 8.14 -0.59
CA LEU A 64 11.30 9.20 -0.01
C LEU A 64 12.72 8.70 0.32
N VAL A 65 12.86 7.46 0.78
CA VAL A 65 14.17 6.84 1.01
C VAL A 65 14.91 6.64 -0.31
N ALA A 66 14.25 6.15 -1.35
CA ALA A 66 14.83 5.98 -2.68
C ALA A 66 15.27 7.32 -3.30
N GLU A 67 14.44 8.38 -3.18
CA GLU A 67 14.77 9.75 -3.59
C GLU A 67 16.03 10.25 -2.86
N SER A 68 16.08 10.11 -1.53
CA SER A 68 17.24 10.54 -0.74
C SER A 68 18.53 9.79 -1.11
N ILE A 69 18.44 8.50 -1.42
CA ILE A 69 19.59 7.70 -1.89
C ILE A 69 20.03 8.20 -3.26
N SER A 70 19.09 8.40 -4.18
CA SER A 70 19.34 8.91 -5.54
C SER A 70 20.03 10.28 -5.52
N ASP A 71 19.53 11.21 -4.69
CA ASP A 71 20.12 12.55 -4.53
C ASP A 71 21.55 12.47 -4.01
N THR A 72 21.79 11.60 -3.03
CA THR A 72 23.13 11.39 -2.46
C THR A 72 24.09 10.85 -3.51
N ILE A 73 23.70 9.81 -4.26
CA ILE A 73 24.52 9.21 -5.30
C ILE A 73 24.79 10.23 -6.41
N SER A 74 23.75 10.93 -6.87
CA SER A 74 23.86 11.93 -7.93
C SER A 74 24.85 13.05 -7.57
N ALA A 75 24.91 13.43 -6.28
CA ALA A 75 25.85 14.43 -5.80
C ALA A 75 27.29 13.91 -5.60
N THR A 76 27.49 12.60 -5.43
CA THR A 76 28.75 12.05 -4.92
C THR A 76 29.40 10.96 -5.78
N TYR A 77 28.76 10.50 -6.87
CA TYR A 77 29.21 9.37 -7.69
C TYR A 77 30.62 9.50 -8.26
N GLN A 78 31.10 10.72 -8.49
CA GLN A 78 32.46 10.94 -9.02
C GLN A 78 33.57 10.70 -7.98
N ASN A 79 33.23 10.74 -6.69
CA ASN A 79 34.21 10.70 -5.59
C ASN A 79 33.98 9.55 -4.60
N THR A 80 32.92 8.75 -4.80
CA THR A 80 32.51 7.68 -3.88
C THR A 80 32.54 6.35 -4.62
N SER A 81 33.15 5.34 -3.99
CA SER A 81 33.25 3.99 -4.57
C SER A 81 31.90 3.26 -4.54
N LEU A 82 31.67 2.33 -5.48
CA LEU A 82 30.49 1.46 -5.47
C LEU A 82 30.38 0.69 -4.15
N SER A 83 31.50 0.23 -3.60
CA SER A 83 31.53 -0.50 -2.33
C SER A 83 31.00 0.31 -1.13
N GLU A 84 31.19 1.63 -1.15
CA GLU A 84 30.64 2.52 -0.12
C GLU A 84 29.13 2.67 -0.28
N TYR A 85 28.62 2.77 -1.51
CA TYR A 85 27.19 2.76 -1.77
C TYR A 85 26.53 1.43 -1.41
N GLU A 86 27.15 0.31 -1.77
CA GLU A 86 26.70 -1.03 -1.40
C GLU A 86 26.59 -1.18 0.11
N THR A 87 27.59 -0.69 0.86
CA THR A 87 27.58 -0.70 2.33
C THR A 87 26.47 0.18 2.89
N MET A 88 26.32 1.39 2.37
CA MET A 88 25.25 2.32 2.77
C MET A 88 23.87 1.71 2.55
N ILE A 89 23.61 1.19 1.35
CA ILE A 89 22.33 0.58 0.98
C ILE A 89 22.07 -0.69 1.77
N SER A 90 23.09 -1.54 1.98
CA SER A 90 22.98 -2.74 2.81
C SER A 90 22.46 -2.42 4.21
N ASN A 91 23.00 -1.38 4.84
CA ASN A 91 22.54 -0.95 6.17
C ASN A 91 21.10 -0.38 6.13
N LEU A 92 20.72 0.31 5.05
CA LEU A 92 19.38 0.87 4.90
C LEU A 92 18.32 -0.22 4.72
N ILE A 93 18.55 -1.20 3.83
CA ILE A 93 17.56 -2.25 3.55
C ILE A 93 17.36 -3.16 4.77
N TYR A 94 18.40 -3.43 5.57
CA TYR A 94 18.28 -4.30 6.75
C TYR A 94 17.43 -3.70 7.86
N ASN A 95 17.37 -2.38 7.92
CA ASN A 95 16.54 -1.67 8.89
C ASN A 95 15.09 -1.48 8.42
N ASN A 96 14.74 -1.94 7.21
CA ASN A 96 13.41 -1.78 6.65
C ASN A 96 12.83 -3.12 6.19
N ASP A 97 11.92 -3.69 6.98
CA ASP A 97 11.28 -5.00 6.69
C ASP A 97 10.48 -5.03 5.39
N MET A 98 10.05 -3.88 4.88
CA MET A 98 9.30 -3.80 3.63
C MET A 98 10.18 -3.90 2.36
N VAL A 99 11.49 -3.73 2.51
CA VAL A 99 12.43 -3.77 1.38
C VAL A 99 13.15 -5.11 1.37
N LEU A 100 12.98 -5.86 0.28
CA LEU A 100 13.70 -7.12 0.06
C LEU A 100 15.10 -6.91 -0.53
N GLY A 101 15.25 -5.85 -1.33
CA GLY A 101 16.51 -5.47 -1.94
C GLY A 101 16.43 -4.09 -2.58
N SER A 102 17.58 -3.58 -3.00
CA SER A 102 17.77 -2.28 -3.64
C SER A 102 18.99 -2.37 -4.56
N GLY A 103 18.97 -1.63 -5.67
CA GLY A 103 20.09 -1.56 -6.57
C GLY A 103 20.27 -0.16 -7.13
N ILE A 104 21.42 0.05 -7.77
CA ILE A 104 21.76 1.30 -8.45
C ILE A 104 22.14 0.91 -9.87
N TRP A 105 21.55 1.55 -10.88
CA TRP A 105 21.89 1.31 -12.28
C TRP A 105 22.28 2.61 -12.95
N PHE A 106 23.52 2.70 -13.41
CA PHE A 106 24.05 3.89 -14.06
C PHE A 106 23.82 3.85 -15.57
N GLU A 107 23.76 5.03 -16.17
CA GLU A 107 23.93 5.19 -17.61
C GLU A 107 25.33 4.71 -18.06
N PRO A 108 25.48 4.24 -19.32
CA PRO A 108 26.75 3.77 -19.84
C PRO A 108 27.87 4.78 -19.65
N TYR A 109 29.01 4.30 -19.13
CA TYR A 109 30.24 5.09 -18.99
C TYR A 109 30.16 6.30 -18.06
N VAL A 110 29.06 6.46 -17.29
CA VAL A 110 28.88 7.59 -16.38
C VAL A 110 29.65 7.40 -15.07
N TYR A 111 29.58 6.20 -14.50
CA TYR A 111 30.28 5.91 -13.25
C TYR A 111 31.77 5.58 -13.48
N ASP A 112 32.06 4.72 -14.46
CA ASP A 112 33.41 4.40 -14.94
C ASP A 112 33.42 4.46 -16.46
N SER A 113 34.34 5.23 -17.05
CA SER A 113 34.41 5.43 -18.50
C SER A 113 34.79 4.19 -19.31
N ASN A 114 35.24 3.11 -18.66
CA ASN A 114 35.59 1.84 -19.30
C ASN A 114 34.48 0.79 -19.18
N GLU A 115 33.48 1.02 -18.33
CA GLU A 115 32.44 0.03 -18.04
C GLU A 115 31.08 0.52 -18.54
N LYS A 116 30.45 -0.32 -19.38
CA LYS A 116 29.13 -0.01 -19.93
C LYS A 116 28.01 -0.36 -18.95
N TYR A 117 28.15 -1.45 -18.20
CA TYR A 117 27.11 -1.97 -17.31
C TYR A 117 27.58 -1.86 -15.86
N ILE A 118 26.92 -0.99 -15.09
CA ILE A 118 27.18 -0.82 -13.65
C ILE A 118 25.85 -0.78 -12.93
N GLY A 119 25.59 -1.84 -12.18
CA GLY A 119 24.26 -2.24 -11.74
C GLY A 119 24.28 -3.12 -10.49
N PRO A 120 24.95 -2.77 -9.38
CA PRO A 120 24.94 -3.61 -8.20
C PRO A 120 23.52 -3.76 -7.67
N TYR A 121 23.14 -5.00 -7.34
CA TYR A 121 21.91 -5.32 -6.64
C TYR A 121 22.22 -5.89 -5.27
N ILE A 122 21.63 -5.29 -4.25
CA ILE A 122 21.80 -5.64 -2.84
C ILE A 122 20.48 -6.23 -2.36
N TYR A 123 20.49 -7.43 -1.80
CA TYR A 123 19.29 -8.09 -1.29
C TYR A 123 19.54 -8.73 0.07
N LYS A 124 18.45 -8.98 0.78
CA LYS A 124 18.51 -9.67 2.07
C LYS A 124 18.76 -11.17 1.87
N ASP A 125 19.85 -11.67 2.42
CA ASP A 125 20.16 -13.10 2.50
C ASP A 125 20.25 -13.54 3.97
N GLY A 126 19.12 -13.99 4.51
CA GLY A 126 18.97 -14.30 5.93
C GLY A 126 19.27 -13.06 6.79
N THR A 127 20.34 -13.14 7.60
CA THR A 127 20.71 -12.09 8.55
C THR A 127 21.67 -11.04 7.99
N LYS A 128 22.11 -11.14 6.72
CA LYS A 128 23.07 -10.20 6.11
C LYS A 128 22.77 -9.89 4.64
N ALA A 129 23.12 -8.67 4.22
CA ALA A 129 22.97 -8.27 2.83
C ALA A 129 23.94 -9.05 1.95
N ALA A 130 23.43 -9.55 0.84
CA ALA A 130 24.21 -10.09 -0.25
C ALA A 130 24.21 -9.09 -1.41
N ILE A 131 25.32 -9.04 -2.14
CA ILE A 131 25.52 -8.16 -3.28
C ILE A 131 25.74 -9.04 -4.51
N THR A 132 25.06 -8.72 -5.61
CA THR A 132 25.23 -9.40 -6.89
C THR A 132 25.34 -8.40 -8.03
N TYR A 133 26.11 -8.78 -9.05
CA TYR A 133 26.26 -8.06 -10.32
C TYR A 133 25.65 -8.84 -11.49
N GLU A 134 24.84 -9.86 -11.20
CA GLU A 134 24.18 -10.72 -12.19
C GLU A 134 23.27 -9.95 -13.17
N TYR A 135 22.81 -8.76 -12.76
CA TYR A 135 21.98 -7.86 -13.57
C TYR A 135 22.79 -6.73 -14.25
N SER A 136 24.11 -6.84 -14.27
CA SER A 136 25.04 -5.81 -14.73
C SER A 136 25.90 -6.31 -15.90
N ASN A 137 25.25 -6.83 -16.93
CA ASN A 137 25.93 -7.38 -18.11
C ASN A 137 25.07 -7.22 -19.38
N GLU A 138 25.68 -7.58 -20.52
CA GLU A 138 25.05 -7.50 -21.84
C GLU A 138 23.88 -8.50 -22.02
N GLU A 139 23.90 -9.64 -21.35
CA GLU A 139 22.81 -10.63 -21.46
C GLU A 139 21.54 -10.12 -20.78
N TYR A 140 21.67 -9.55 -19.58
CA TYR A 140 20.56 -8.95 -18.85
C TYR A 140 20.13 -7.63 -19.49
N ASN A 141 21.07 -6.76 -19.87
CA ASN A 141 20.82 -5.49 -20.56
C ASN A 141 19.67 -4.65 -19.95
N TYR A 142 19.86 -4.20 -18.71
CA TYR A 142 18.84 -3.45 -17.96
C TYR A 142 18.32 -2.18 -18.68
N PHE A 143 19.08 -1.63 -19.63
CA PHE A 143 18.65 -0.51 -20.47
C PHE A 143 17.32 -0.75 -21.20
N GLU A 144 17.00 -2.01 -21.49
CA GLU A 144 15.79 -2.37 -22.21
C GLU A 144 14.56 -2.54 -21.33
N TYR A 145 14.72 -2.58 -20.01
CA TYR A 145 13.63 -2.86 -19.07
C TYR A 145 12.77 -1.62 -18.85
N ASP A 146 11.47 -1.86 -18.71
CA ASP A 146 10.49 -0.80 -18.51
C ASP A 146 10.76 0.02 -17.25
N TRP A 147 11.20 -0.60 -16.16
CA TRP A 147 11.52 0.11 -14.92
C TRP A 147 12.68 1.10 -15.12
N TYR A 148 13.67 0.75 -15.94
CA TYR A 148 14.80 1.62 -16.25
C TYR A 148 14.39 2.74 -17.22
N LYS A 149 13.69 2.39 -18.31
CA LYS A 149 13.20 3.37 -19.29
C LYS A 149 12.26 4.40 -18.65
N GLN A 150 11.39 3.96 -17.74
CA GLN A 150 10.48 4.85 -17.03
C GLN A 150 11.23 5.87 -16.17
N SER A 151 12.33 5.49 -15.51
CA SER A 151 13.13 6.44 -14.71
C SER A 151 13.85 7.50 -15.55
N LEU A 152 14.07 7.26 -16.86
CA LEU A 152 14.65 8.27 -17.75
C LEU A 152 13.67 9.39 -18.14
N THR A 153 12.37 9.13 -18.05
CA THR A 153 11.34 10.06 -18.54
C THR A 153 10.90 11.09 -17.51
N SER A 154 11.19 10.87 -16.23
CA SER A 154 10.69 11.68 -15.12
C SER A 154 11.60 11.52 -13.91
N LEU A 155 11.85 12.64 -13.22
CA LEU A 155 12.59 12.65 -11.95
C LEU A 155 11.72 12.19 -10.76
N ASP A 156 10.43 11.97 -10.97
CA ASP A 156 9.54 11.48 -9.92
C ASP A 156 9.71 9.98 -9.74
N THR A 157 9.69 9.52 -8.48
CA THR A 157 9.67 8.09 -8.16
C THR A 157 8.53 7.38 -8.89
N LYS A 158 8.84 6.28 -9.58
CA LYS A 158 7.86 5.40 -10.23
C LYS A 158 7.77 4.08 -9.47
N ILE A 159 6.54 3.63 -9.26
CA ILE A 159 6.24 2.30 -8.74
C ILE A 159 5.71 1.50 -9.92
N THR A 160 6.39 0.41 -10.27
CA THR A 160 5.97 -0.46 -11.36
C THR A 160 4.95 -1.48 -10.88
N ASP A 161 4.26 -2.11 -11.82
CA ASP A 161 3.53 -3.33 -11.53
C ASP A 161 4.50 -4.45 -11.09
N PRO A 162 4.04 -5.46 -10.33
CA PRO A 162 4.86 -6.61 -9.95
C PRO A 162 5.38 -7.40 -11.17
N TYR A 163 6.64 -7.82 -11.12
CA TYR A 163 7.31 -8.66 -12.14
C TYR A 163 8.20 -9.72 -11.48
N TYR A 164 8.80 -10.61 -12.29
CA TYR A 164 9.63 -11.74 -11.86
C TYR A 164 11.11 -11.49 -12.08
#